data_AF-A0A8T4N299-F1
#
_entry.id   AF-A0A8T4N299-F1
#
_cell.length_a   1.000
_cell.length_b   1.000
_cell.length_c   1.000
_cell.angle_alpha   90.00
_cell.angle_beta   90.00
_cell.angle_gamma   90.00
#
_symmetry.space_group_name_H-M   'P 1'
#
loop_
_entity.id
_entity.type
_entity.pdbx_description
1 polymer ?
#
loop_
_entity_poly.entity_id
_entity_poly.type
_entity_poly.pdbx_seq_one_letter_code
_entity_poly.pdbx_strand_id
1 'polypeptide(L)'
;MALIERILFPNTFGMELIYSFVIIFCSLIIYFSTKEMYKISKYPGIKYFRFSFLFFALAYFFKSFISFMLVFLGFHGVLEFISVFLGVVTLFIFMYASTMAIFYLLYSVVWKKFGDKKYIIPVLHVFVLVISAGSLFLRSAWTIIIIQILLFTFIAVYNYTSYRKLSPKKKTGSIHLIYLFLFLFWMLNLSDILVSGFSPFFEFLISLASIGVFLTILYKVTRNVGSL
;
A
#
# COMPACT_ATOMS: atom_id res chain seq x y z
N MET A 1 -34.03 4.78 11.42
CA MET A 1 -32.64 4.31 11.51
C MET A 1 -32.32 3.28 10.42
N ALA A 2 -33.01 2.14 10.34
CA ALA A 2 -32.74 1.09 9.35
C ALA A 2 -32.86 1.50 7.86
N LEU A 3 -33.67 2.52 7.52
CA LEU A 3 -33.80 3.00 6.12
C LEU A 3 -32.64 3.94 5.69
N ILE A 4 -31.96 4.57 6.65
CA ILE A 4 -30.81 5.45 6.40
C ILE A 4 -29.54 4.62 6.29
N GLU A 5 -29.39 3.54 7.08
CA GLU A 5 -28.32 2.54 6.91
C GLU A 5 -28.40 1.82 5.56
N ARG A 6 -29.61 1.51 5.07
CA ARG A 6 -29.82 0.92 3.74
C ARG A 6 -29.65 1.89 2.57
N ILE A 7 -29.49 3.19 2.80
CA ILE A 7 -29.19 4.18 1.75
C ILE A 7 -27.70 4.58 1.81
N LEU A 8 -27.08 4.51 3.00
CA LEU A 8 -25.65 4.74 3.19
C LEU A 8 -24.77 3.52 2.85
N PHE A 9 -25.26 2.29 2.97
CA PHE A 9 -24.45 1.07 2.81
C PHE A 9 -25.07 -0.12 2.01
N PRO A 10 -25.50 0.03 0.74
CA PRO A 10 -25.60 -1.14 -0.15
C PRO A 10 -24.63 -1.13 -1.34
N ASN A 11 -24.14 0.05 -1.75
CA ASN A 11 -23.37 0.21 -2.98
C ASN A 11 -21.85 0.36 -2.78
N THR A 12 -21.35 0.50 -1.55
CA THR A 12 -19.91 0.69 -1.29
C THR A 12 -19.14 -0.63 -1.24
N PHE A 13 -19.67 -1.67 -0.59
CA PHE A 13 -18.95 -2.95 -0.45
C PHE A 13 -18.57 -3.58 -1.80
N GLY A 14 -19.49 -3.58 -2.76
CA GLY A 14 -19.22 -4.09 -4.11
C GLY A 14 -18.13 -3.26 -4.83
N MET A 15 -18.16 -1.94 -4.67
CA MET A 15 -17.14 -1.06 -5.24
C MET A 15 -15.77 -1.26 -4.57
N GLU A 16 -15.70 -1.37 -3.25
CA GLU A 16 -14.47 -1.65 -2.49
C GLU A 16 -13.83 -2.97 -2.93
N LEU A 17 -14.65 -4.01 -3.14
CA LEU A 17 -14.21 -5.33 -3.58
C LEU A 17 -13.67 -5.29 -5.01
N ILE A 18 -14.40 -4.68 -5.95
CA ILE A 18 -13.95 -4.48 -7.34
C ILE A 18 -12.65 -3.67 -7.35
N TYR A 19 -12.61 -2.56 -6.62
CA TYR A 19 -11.45 -1.70 -6.50
C TYR A 19 -10.22 -2.48 -6.02
N SER A 20 -10.37 -3.20 -4.90
CA SER A 20 -9.26 -3.98 -4.33
C SER A 20 -8.82 -5.10 -5.27
N PHE A 21 -9.75 -5.77 -5.95
CA PHE A 21 -9.43 -6.80 -6.93
C PHE A 21 -8.60 -6.24 -8.10
N VAL A 22 -8.98 -5.07 -8.63
CA VAL A 22 -8.21 -4.38 -9.68
C VAL A 22 -6.80 -4.05 -9.20
N ILE A 23 -6.64 -3.52 -7.98
CA ILE A 23 -5.31 -3.18 -7.43
C ILE A 23 -4.46 -4.42 -7.18
N ILE A 24 -5.04 -5.49 -6.64
CA ILE A 24 -4.36 -6.78 -6.43
C ILE A 24 -3.87 -7.32 -7.78
N PHE A 25 -4.74 -7.36 -8.79
CA PHE A 25 -4.41 -7.87 -10.11
C PHE A 25 -3.32 -7.04 -10.79
N CYS A 26 -3.43 -5.70 -10.77
CA CYS A 26 -2.40 -4.80 -11.29
C CYS A 26 -1.06 -5.02 -10.58
N SER A 27 -1.08 -5.13 -9.26
CA SER A 27 0.12 -5.33 -8.44
C SER A 27 0.81 -6.67 -8.74
N LEU A 28 0.04 -7.75 -8.90
CA LEU A 28 0.56 -9.06 -9.26
C LEU A 28 1.15 -9.07 -10.68
N ILE A 29 0.50 -8.44 -11.66
CA ILE A 29 1.07 -8.32 -13.01
C ILE A 29 2.39 -7.53 -12.95
N ILE A 30 2.43 -6.39 -12.26
CA ILE A 30 3.68 -5.62 -12.09
C ILE A 30 4.76 -6.49 -11.44
N TYR A 31 4.42 -7.28 -10.43
CA TYR A 31 5.35 -8.21 -9.78
C TYR A 31 5.94 -9.22 -10.77
N PHE A 32 5.10 -9.87 -11.58
CA PHE A 32 5.56 -10.86 -12.55
C PHE A 32 6.31 -10.23 -13.74
N SER A 33 5.84 -9.10 -14.28
CA SER A 33 6.53 -8.40 -15.37
C SER A 33 7.92 -7.91 -14.96
N THR A 34 8.08 -7.41 -13.74
CA THR A 34 9.38 -6.94 -13.24
C THR A 34 10.33 -8.08 -12.85
N LYS A 35 9.83 -9.32 -12.66
CA LYS A 35 10.67 -10.50 -12.45
C LYS A 35 11.55 -10.78 -13.67
N GLU A 36 10.99 -10.68 -14.87
CA GLU A 36 11.74 -10.87 -16.11
C GLU A 36 12.78 -9.75 -16.31
N MET A 37 12.40 -8.49 -16.08
CA MET A 37 13.35 -7.36 -16.12
C MET A 37 14.51 -7.54 -15.14
N TYR A 38 14.24 -8.06 -13.94
CA TYR A 38 15.26 -8.32 -12.93
C TYR A 38 16.21 -9.45 -13.36
N LYS A 39 15.69 -10.51 -13.98
CA LYS A 39 16.49 -11.64 -14.46
C LYS A 39 17.54 -11.19 -15.48
N ILE A 40 17.20 -10.25 -16.35
CA ILE A 40 18.08 -9.71 -17.39
C ILE A 40 19.06 -8.68 -16.81
N SER A 41 18.55 -7.67 -16.09
CA SER A 41 19.36 -6.52 -15.64
C SER A 41 20.20 -6.77 -14.38
N LYS A 42 19.80 -7.76 -13.55
CA LYS A 42 20.37 -8.01 -12.21
C LYS A 42 20.41 -6.78 -11.29
N TYR A 43 19.58 -5.76 -11.55
CA TYR A 43 19.61 -4.49 -10.83
C TYR A 43 18.87 -4.58 -9.48
N PRO A 44 19.52 -4.37 -8.32
CA PRO A 44 18.90 -4.57 -7.01
C PRO A 44 17.65 -3.72 -6.77
N GLY A 45 17.61 -2.48 -7.30
CA GLY A 45 16.43 -1.63 -7.16
C GLY A 45 15.15 -2.27 -7.72
N ILE A 46 15.24 -3.01 -8.83
CA ILE A 46 14.07 -3.67 -9.44
C ILE A 46 13.56 -4.81 -8.55
N LYS A 47 14.45 -5.51 -7.84
CA LYS A 47 14.07 -6.55 -6.87
C LYS A 47 13.15 -5.99 -5.78
N TYR A 48 13.52 -4.86 -5.19
CA TYR A 48 12.74 -4.25 -4.10
C TYR A 48 11.50 -3.53 -4.62
N PHE A 49 11.57 -2.93 -5.81
CA PHE A 49 10.39 -2.43 -6.50
C PHE A 49 9.35 -3.53 -6.67
N ARG A 50 9.77 -4.70 -7.18
CA ARG A 50 8.91 -5.87 -7.32
C ARG A 50 8.28 -6.29 -6.00
N PHE A 51 9.06 -6.41 -4.93
CA PHE A 51 8.52 -6.79 -3.61
C PHE A 51 7.52 -5.78 -3.07
N SER A 52 7.68 -4.48 -3.34
CA SER A 52 6.69 -3.47 -2.97
C SER A 52 5.30 -3.80 -3.52
N PHE A 53 5.18 -4.17 -4.80
CA PHE A 53 3.88 -4.56 -5.38
C PHE A 53 3.35 -5.88 -4.83
N LEU A 54 4.20 -6.85 -4.49
CA LEU A 54 3.73 -8.04 -3.78
C LEU A 54 3.09 -7.69 -2.44
N PHE A 55 3.72 -6.80 -1.68
CA PHE A 55 3.20 -6.33 -0.40
C PHE A 55 1.97 -5.42 -0.55
N PHE A 56 1.86 -4.64 -1.63
CA PHE A 56 0.60 -3.94 -1.96
C PHE A 56 -0.51 -4.93 -2.24
N ALA A 57 -0.30 -5.94 -3.09
CA ALA A 57 -1.30 -6.98 -3.35
C ALA A 57 -1.76 -7.66 -2.05
N LEU A 58 -0.81 -8.00 -1.18
CA LEU A 58 -1.10 -8.59 0.13
C LEU A 58 -1.92 -7.63 1.01
N ALA A 59 -1.55 -6.35 1.08
CA ALA A 59 -2.29 -5.36 1.85
C ALA A 59 -3.73 -5.21 1.34
N TYR A 60 -3.95 -5.01 0.04
CA TYR A 60 -5.29 -4.87 -0.51
C TYR A 60 -6.13 -6.15 -0.38
N PHE A 61 -5.51 -7.33 -0.44
CA PHE A 61 -6.18 -8.59 -0.13
C PHE A 61 -6.72 -8.61 1.31
N PHE A 62 -5.87 -8.26 2.30
CA PHE A 62 -6.32 -8.19 3.69
C PHE A 62 -7.32 -7.05 3.93
N LYS A 63 -7.22 -5.92 3.22
CA LYS A 63 -8.25 -4.85 3.23
C LYS A 63 -9.61 -5.43 2.84
N SER A 64 -9.70 -6.09 1.68
CA SER A 64 -10.97 -6.70 1.22
C SER A 64 -11.47 -7.77 2.17
N PHE A 65 -10.55 -8.55 2.75
CA PHE A 65 -10.91 -9.60 3.69
C PHE A 65 -11.51 -9.02 4.98
N ILE A 66 -11.00 -7.89 5.48
CA ILE A 66 -11.60 -7.15 6.61
C ILE A 66 -13.03 -6.71 6.25
N SER A 67 -13.22 -6.02 5.11
CA SER A 67 -14.56 -5.59 4.67
C SER A 67 -15.51 -6.79 4.53
N PHE A 68 -15.04 -7.91 3.96
CA PHE A 68 -15.83 -9.12 3.78
C PHE A 68 -16.23 -9.76 5.13
N MET A 69 -15.31 -9.82 6.09
CA MET A 69 -15.58 -10.34 7.43
C MET A 69 -16.60 -9.47 8.18
N LEU A 70 -16.50 -8.14 8.08
CA LEU A 70 -17.46 -7.22 8.70
C LEU A 70 -18.88 -7.43 8.17
N VAL A 71 -19.05 -7.59 6.85
CA VAL A 71 -20.37 -7.81 6.23
C VAL A 71 -20.93 -9.21 6.55
N PHE A 72 -20.09 -10.25 6.48
CA PHE A 72 -20.55 -11.64 6.61
C PHE A 72 -20.76 -12.06 8.07
N LEU A 73 -19.90 -11.62 9.00
CA LEU A 73 -19.94 -12.03 10.40
C LEU A 73 -20.86 -11.17 11.28
N GLY A 74 -21.33 -10.01 10.78
CA GLY A 74 -22.25 -9.12 11.50
C GLY A 74 -23.64 -9.71 11.80
N PHE A 75 -23.91 -10.97 11.45
CA PHE A 75 -25.25 -11.56 11.53
C PHE A 75 -25.53 -12.52 12.71
N HIS A 76 -24.56 -13.05 13.47
CA HIS A 76 -24.88 -14.06 14.53
C HIS A 76 -23.92 -14.06 15.76
N GLY A 77 -24.48 -13.85 16.96
CA GLY A 77 -23.78 -13.55 18.23
C GLY A 77 -22.90 -14.62 18.90
N VAL A 78 -22.65 -15.79 18.28
CA VAL A 78 -21.67 -16.78 18.80
C VAL A 78 -20.30 -16.64 18.11
N LEU A 79 -20.25 -15.93 16.97
CA LEU A 79 -19.02 -15.68 16.19
C LEU A 79 -18.23 -14.45 16.67
N GLU A 80 -18.66 -13.77 17.73
CA GLU A 80 -18.08 -12.48 18.15
C GLU A 80 -16.60 -12.59 18.55
N PHE A 81 -16.20 -13.60 19.32
CA PHE A 81 -14.80 -13.75 19.73
C PHE A 81 -13.87 -14.07 18.55
N ILE A 82 -14.29 -15.00 17.69
CA ILE A 82 -13.53 -15.38 16.49
C ILE A 82 -13.45 -14.19 15.53
N SER A 83 -14.54 -13.45 15.35
CA SER A 83 -14.62 -12.25 14.51
C SER A 83 -13.67 -11.15 15.01
N VAL A 84 -13.64 -10.88 16.32
CA VAL A 84 -12.74 -9.88 16.92
C VAL A 84 -11.28 -10.29 16.76
N PHE A 85 -10.93 -11.54 17.10
CA PHE A 85 -9.54 -12.01 16.96
C PHE A 85 -9.07 -11.98 15.51
N LEU A 86 -9.90 -12.48 14.59
CA LEU A 86 -9.59 -12.50 13.16
C LEU A 86 -9.53 -11.08 12.58
N GLY A 87 -10.39 -10.16 13.03
CA GLY A 87 -10.31 -8.73 12.70
C GLY A 87 -9.00 -8.09 13.15
N VAL A 88 -8.53 -8.37 14.38
CA VAL A 88 -7.25 -7.87 14.90
C VAL A 88 -6.06 -8.44 14.12
N VAL A 89 -6.06 -9.75 13.82
CA VAL A 89 -4.98 -10.40 13.06
C VAL A 89 -4.92 -9.87 11.64
N THR A 90 -6.07 -9.73 10.98
CA THR A 90 -6.14 -9.22 9.60
C THR A 90 -5.75 -7.76 9.51
N LEU A 91 -6.17 -6.93 10.47
CA LEU A 91 -5.71 -5.55 10.60
C LEU A 91 -4.20 -5.47 10.82
N PHE A 92 -3.63 -6.31 11.68
CA PHE A 92 -2.19 -6.38 11.88
C PHE A 92 -1.44 -6.71 10.60
N ILE A 93 -1.87 -7.75 9.87
CA ILE A 93 -1.22 -8.15 8.61
C ILE A 93 -1.38 -7.05 7.55
N PHE A 94 -2.55 -6.41 7.49
CA PHE A 94 -2.78 -5.25 6.62
C PHE A 94 -1.79 -4.11 6.92
N MET A 95 -1.66 -3.71 8.18
CA MET A 95 -0.75 -2.64 8.62
C MET A 95 0.71 -2.99 8.33
N TYR A 96 1.10 -4.23 8.60
CA TYR A 96 2.44 -4.74 8.31
C TYR A 96 2.72 -4.73 6.81
N ALA A 97 1.86 -5.35 6.00
CA ALA A 97 2.07 -5.48 4.57
C ALA A 97 2.09 -4.12 3.88
N SER A 98 1.17 -3.24 4.25
CA SER A 98 1.05 -1.90 3.69
C SER A 98 2.29 -1.04 4.00
N THR A 99 2.73 -1.00 5.25
CA THR A 99 3.94 -0.26 5.67
C THR A 99 5.20 -0.86 5.03
N MET A 100 5.29 -2.19 4.94
CA MET A 100 6.42 -2.86 4.29
C MET A 100 6.48 -2.60 2.79
N ALA A 101 5.33 -2.49 2.11
CA ALA A 101 5.27 -2.11 0.69
C ALA A 101 5.96 -0.78 0.44
N ILE A 102 5.73 0.20 1.32
CA ILE A 102 6.32 1.54 1.23
C ILE A 102 7.83 1.51 1.50
N PHE A 103 8.26 0.78 2.53
CA PHE A 103 9.69 0.64 2.81
C PHE A 103 10.44 -0.03 1.66
N TYR A 104 9.87 -1.06 1.04
CA TYR A 104 10.43 -1.66 -0.16
C TYR A 104 10.47 -0.69 -1.34
N LEU A 105 9.42 0.11 -1.51
CA LEU A 105 9.37 1.14 -2.55
C LEU A 105 10.47 2.18 -2.35
N LEU A 106 10.63 2.67 -1.12
CA LEU A 106 11.69 3.61 -0.77
C LEU A 106 13.08 3.01 -0.96
N TYR A 107 13.28 1.79 -0.48
CA TYR A 107 14.56 1.10 -0.62
C TYR A 107 14.90 0.88 -2.09
N SER A 108 13.91 0.62 -2.95
CA SER A 108 14.10 0.52 -4.42
C SER A 108 14.69 1.79 -5.05
N VAL A 109 14.43 2.96 -4.44
CA VAL A 109 14.96 4.25 -4.88
C VAL A 109 16.36 4.51 -4.29
N VAL A 110 16.55 4.18 -3.02
CA VAL A 110 17.74 4.60 -2.25
C VAL A 110 18.81 3.51 -2.11
N TRP A 111 18.59 2.32 -2.67
CA TRP A 111 19.52 1.20 -2.58
C TRP A 111 20.98 1.57 -2.91
N LYS A 112 21.20 2.47 -3.89
CA LYS A 112 22.56 2.94 -4.27
C LYS A 112 23.34 3.58 -3.13
N LYS A 113 22.68 4.27 -2.21
CA LYS A 113 23.33 4.94 -1.08
C LYS A 113 23.68 3.99 0.05
N PHE A 114 22.87 2.94 0.20
CA PHE A 114 23.01 1.99 1.29
C PHE A 114 23.96 0.85 0.96
N GLY A 115 24.29 0.65 -0.32
CA GLY A 115 25.13 -0.44 -0.78
C GLY A 115 24.48 -1.81 -0.55
N ASP A 116 25.27 -2.88 -0.67
CA ASP A 116 24.81 -4.26 -0.43
C ASP A 116 24.76 -4.63 1.05
N LYS A 117 24.40 -3.68 1.93
CA LYS A 117 24.23 -3.93 3.37
C LYS A 117 23.01 -4.83 3.60
N LYS A 118 23.26 -6.14 3.63
CA LYS A 118 22.25 -7.20 3.79
C LYS A 118 21.37 -7.03 5.05
N TYR A 119 21.88 -6.36 6.09
CA TYR A 119 21.18 -6.16 7.37
C TYR A 119 20.03 -5.15 7.33
N ILE A 120 19.96 -4.27 6.32
CA ILE A 120 18.96 -3.20 6.31
C ILE A 120 17.54 -3.77 6.17
N ILE A 121 17.35 -4.78 5.32
CA ILE A 121 16.02 -5.35 5.07
C ILE A 121 15.45 -6.05 6.32
N PRO A 122 16.21 -6.91 7.03
CA PRO A 122 15.77 -7.43 8.33
C PRO A 122 15.42 -6.33 9.35
N VAL A 123 16.23 -5.26 9.44
CA VAL A 123 15.96 -4.14 10.36
C VAL A 123 14.65 -3.44 10.00
N LEU A 124 14.37 -3.24 8.71
CA LEU A 124 13.09 -2.68 8.25
C LEU A 124 11.92 -3.59 8.61
N HIS A 125 12.06 -4.91 8.47
CA HIS A 125 11.01 -5.85 8.88
C HIS A 125 10.73 -5.80 10.39
N VAL A 126 11.76 -5.79 11.23
CA VAL A 126 11.62 -5.66 12.68
C VAL A 126 10.95 -4.33 13.03
N PHE A 127 11.39 -3.23 12.40
CA PHE A 127 10.82 -1.90 12.62
C PHE A 127 9.33 -1.83 12.25
N VAL A 128 8.95 -2.36 11.08
CA VAL A 128 7.55 -2.41 10.63
C VAL A 128 6.71 -3.32 11.53
N LEU A 129 7.26 -4.43 12.00
CA LEU A 129 6.59 -5.33 12.93
C LEU A 129 6.30 -4.62 14.27
N VAL A 130 7.25 -3.85 14.80
CA VAL A 130 7.05 -3.02 16.00
C VAL A 130 5.98 -1.96 15.77
N ILE A 131 5.99 -1.24 14.65
CA ILE A 131 4.95 -0.25 14.31
C ILE A 131 3.57 -0.91 14.22
N SER A 132 3.49 -2.05 13.55
CA SER A 132 2.22 -2.76 13.33
C SER A 132 1.67 -3.32 14.64
N ALA A 133 2.53 -3.90 15.49
CA ALA A 133 2.15 -4.36 16.81
C ALA A 133 1.73 -3.18 17.71
N GLY A 134 2.53 -2.12 17.74
CA GLY A 134 2.23 -0.88 18.48
C GLY A 134 0.89 -0.26 18.08
N SER A 135 0.55 -0.30 16.78
CA SER A 135 -0.72 0.20 16.26
C SER A 135 -1.94 -0.53 16.85
N LEU A 136 -1.82 -1.83 17.14
CA LEU A 136 -2.89 -2.60 17.77
C LEU A 136 -3.12 -2.21 19.24
N PHE A 137 -2.05 -1.90 19.98
CA PHE A 137 -2.16 -1.53 21.39
C PHE A 137 -2.79 -0.16 21.59
N LEU A 138 -2.54 0.78 20.68
CA LEU A 138 -3.01 2.15 20.80
C LEU A 138 -4.52 2.30 20.56
N ARG A 139 -5.14 1.37 19.81
CA ARG A 139 -6.59 1.33 19.49
C ARG A 139 -7.20 2.64 18.96
N SER A 140 -6.38 3.63 18.63
CA SER A 140 -6.78 4.97 18.22
C SER A 140 -6.39 5.17 16.76
N ALA A 141 -7.39 5.21 15.88
CA ALA A 141 -7.22 5.43 14.45
C ALA A 141 -6.38 6.69 14.14
N TRP A 142 -6.63 7.78 14.88
CA TRP A 142 -5.86 9.02 14.77
C TRP A 142 -4.38 8.84 15.06
N THR A 143 -4.04 8.06 16.08
CA THR A 143 -2.63 7.82 16.43
C THR A 143 -1.92 7.03 15.33
N ILE A 144 -2.62 6.05 14.74
CA ILE A 144 -2.10 5.28 13.61
C ILE A 144 -1.86 6.21 12.41
N ILE A 145 -2.85 7.05 12.06
CA ILE A 145 -2.72 8.03 10.98
C ILE A 145 -1.53 8.97 11.25
N ILE A 146 -1.35 9.48 12.46
CA ILE A 146 -0.25 10.38 12.80
C ILE A 146 1.11 9.68 12.68
N ILE A 147 1.27 8.47 13.23
CA ILE A 147 2.51 7.68 13.12
C ILE A 147 2.85 7.46 11.66
N GLN A 148 1.83 7.10 10.87
CA GLN A 148 1.98 6.93 9.44
C GLN A 148 2.43 8.27 8.84
N ILE A 149 1.67 9.37 8.96
CA ILE A 149 2.03 10.70 8.43
C ILE A 149 3.48 11.07 8.76
N LEU A 150 3.93 10.87 10.00
CA LEU A 150 5.32 11.16 10.41
C LEU A 150 6.34 10.32 9.64
N LEU A 151 6.10 9.01 9.50
CA LEU A 151 6.90 8.14 8.64
C LEU A 151 6.87 8.65 7.19
N PHE A 152 5.70 9.06 6.68
CA PHE A 152 5.60 9.57 5.31
C PHE A 152 6.41 10.85 5.12
N THR A 153 6.27 11.82 6.02
CA THR A 153 7.01 13.07 5.95
C THR A 153 8.51 12.82 5.99
N PHE A 154 8.98 11.92 6.87
CA PHE A 154 10.38 11.54 6.93
C PHE A 154 10.88 10.95 5.60
N ILE A 155 10.13 10.02 5.02
CA ILE A 155 10.46 9.36 3.76
C ILE A 155 10.44 10.35 2.59
N ALA A 156 9.45 11.24 2.54
CA ALA A 156 9.33 12.26 1.50
C ALA A 156 10.49 13.25 1.54
N VAL A 157 10.86 13.75 2.73
CA VAL A 157 12.01 14.64 2.94
C VAL A 157 13.30 13.93 2.53
N TYR A 158 13.48 12.67 2.93
CA TYR A 158 14.65 11.89 2.54
C TYR A 158 14.75 11.67 1.02
N ASN A 159 13.63 11.37 0.37
CA ASN A 159 13.57 11.20 -1.08
C ASN A 159 13.85 12.53 -1.80
N TYR A 160 13.26 13.64 -1.36
CA TYR A 160 13.48 14.97 -1.93
C TYR A 160 14.95 15.42 -1.81
N THR A 161 15.56 15.26 -0.62
CA THR A 161 16.97 15.56 -0.41
C THR A 161 17.88 14.66 -1.23
N SER A 162 17.48 13.38 -1.44
CA SER A 162 18.16 12.46 -2.35
C SER A 162 18.08 12.92 -3.80
N TYR A 163 16.91 13.38 -4.23
CA TYR A 163 16.66 13.88 -5.58
C TYR A 163 17.50 15.12 -5.90
N ARG A 164 17.59 16.07 -4.96
CA ARG A 164 18.34 17.31 -5.14
C ARG A 164 19.86 17.08 -5.35
N LYS A 165 20.41 15.99 -4.81
CA LYS A 165 21.83 15.61 -4.95
C LYS A 165 22.16 14.90 -6.28
N LEU A 166 21.16 14.55 -7.10
CA LEU A 166 21.40 13.91 -8.40
C LEU A 166 21.78 14.95 -9.47
N SER A 167 22.84 14.65 -10.25
CA SER A 167 23.29 15.45 -11.39
C SER A 167 22.17 15.68 -12.41
N PRO A 168 22.06 16.88 -13.03
CA PRO A 168 20.99 17.22 -13.98
C PRO A 168 20.85 16.24 -15.15
N LYS A 169 21.94 15.60 -15.61
CA LYS A 169 21.90 14.59 -16.69
C LYS A 169 21.28 13.25 -16.27
N LYS A 170 21.13 12.96 -14.97
CA LYS A 170 20.54 11.72 -14.42
C LYS A 170 19.17 11.95 -13.77
N LYS A 171 18.57 13.14 -13.94
CA LYS A 171 17.22 13.44 -13.47
C LYS A 171 16.19 12.71 -14.35
N THR A 172 16.05 11.40 -14.19
CA THR A 172 14.89 10.64 -14.70
C THR A 172 13.66 10.99 -13.87
N GLY A 173 13.18 12.24 -14.02
CA GLY A 173 12.11 12.83 -13.20
C GLY A 173 10.82 12.01 -13.21
N SER A 174 10.55 11.28 -14.29
CA SER A 174 9.30 10.52 -14.43
C SER A 174 9.19 9.29 -13.51
N ILE A 175 10.28 8.77 -12.95
CA ILE A 175 10.20 7.59 -12.06
C ILE A 175 10.01 8.03 -10.61
N HIS A 176 10.72 9.06 -10.14
CA HIS A 176 10.51 9.62 -8.80
C HIS A 176 9.11 10.17 -8.58
N LEU A 177 8.52 10.78 -9.61
CA LEU A 177 7.16 11.30 -9.55
C LEU A 177 6.13 10.17 -9.38
N ILE A 178 6.31 9.05 -10.09
CA ILE A 178 5.48 7.85 -9.91
C ILE A 178 5.55 7.32 -8.48
N TYR A 179 6.76 7.26 -7.90
CA TYR A 179 6.92 6.82 -6.51
C TYR A 179 6.20 7.74 -5.53
N LEU A 180 6.29 9.05 -5.73
CA LEU A 180 5.62 10.03 -4.89
C LEU A 180 4.10 9.95 -5.02
N PHE A 181 3.57 9.71 -6.21
CA PHE A 181 2.13 9.49 -6.39
C PHE A 181 1.67 8.18 -5.75
N LEU A 182 2.35 7.06 -5.96
CA LEU A 182 2.02 5.78 -5.32
C LEU A 182 1.91 5.94 -3.80
N PHE A 183 2.86 6.69 -3.24
CA PHE A 183 2.95 7.00 -1.84
C PHE A 183 1.82 7.91 -1.34
N LEU A 184 1.50 8.97 -2.09
CA LEU A 184 0.39 9.87 -1.77
C LEU A 184 -0.98 9.17 -1.88
N PHE A 185 -1.20 8.36 -2.91
CA PHE A 185 -2.43 7.59 -3.07
C PHE A 185 -2.60 6.54 -1.97
N TRP A 186 -1.51 5.91 -1.55
CA TRP A 186 -1.57 5.01 -0.41
C TRP A 186 -2.02 5.73 0.87
N MET A 187 -1.55 6.97 1.10
CA MET A 187 -1.97 7.76 2.26
C MET A 187 -3.45 8.09 2.26
N LEU A 188 -3.99 8.44 1.09
CA LEU A 188 -5.42 8.66 0.93
C LEU A 188 -6.20 7.38 1.20
N ASN A 189 -5.74 6.23 0.71
CA ASN A 189 -6.38 4.92 0.98
C ASN A 189 -6.29 4.47 2.43
N LEU A 190 -5.22 4.79 3.15
CA LEU A 190 -5.10 4.45 4.57
C LEU A 190 -6.03 5.35 5.42
N SER A 191 -6.15 6.62 5.05
CA SER A 191 -7.05 7.57 5.73
C SER A 191 -8.51 7.16 5.60
N ASP A 192 -8.90 6.68 4.41
CA ASP A 192 -10.23 6.13 4.12
C ASP A 192 -10.62 4.97 5.05
N ILE A 193 -9.69 4.04 5.32
CA ILE A 193 -9.95 2.88 6.21
C ILE A 193 -10.07 3.29 7.68
N LEU A 194 -9.27 4.29 8.11
CA LEU A 194 -9.11 4.62 9.52
C LEU A 194 -10.09 5.72 9.99
N VAL A 195 -10.53 6.61 9.11
CA VAL A 195 -11.47 7.68 9.43
C VAL A 195 -12.87 7.28 8.99
N SER A 196 -13.68 6.79 9.93
CA SER A 196 -15.10 6.55 9.68
C SER A 196 -15.82 7.87 9.38
N GLY A 197 -16.60 7.90 8.29
CA GLY A 197 -17.39 9.08 7.90
C GLY A 197 -16.79 9.93 6.78
N PHE A 198 -15.82 9.41 6.02
CA PHE A 198 -15.45 10.03 4.74
C PHE A 198 -16.67 10.07 3.80
N SER A 199 -16.82 11.16 3.04
CA SER A 199 -17.94 11.23 2.08
C SER A 199 -17.72 10.20 0.97
N PRO A 200 -18.72 9.36 0.64
CA PRO A 200 -18.60 8.29 -0.37
C PRO A 200 -18.11 8.77 -1.74
N PHE A 201 -18.37 10.05 -2.06
CA PHE A 201 -17.89 10.67 -3.29
C PHE A 201 -16.37 10.81 -3.31
N PHE A 202 -15.75 11.20 -2.18
CA PHE A 202 -14.29 11.28 -2.10
C PHE A 202 -13.63 9.91 -2.10
N GLU A 203 -14.22 8.92 -1.42
CA GLU A 203 -13.76 7.53 -1.47
C GLU A 203 -13.73 7.01 -2.92
N PHE A 204 -14.80 7.25 -3.68
CA PHE A 204 -14.88 6.91 -5.09
C PHE A 204 -13.79 7.61 -5.91
N LEU A 205 -13.59 8.91 -5.72
CA LEU A 205 -12.55 9.67 -6.43
C LEU A 205 -11.13 9.17 -6.09
N ILE A 206 -10.84 8.89 -4.82
CA ILE A 206 -9.55 8.35 -4.37
C ILE A 206 -9.32 6.97 -4.98
N SER A 207 -10.35 6.12 -5.00
CA SER A 207 -10.32 4.78 -5.59
C SER A 207 -10.04 4.84 -7.09
N LEU A 208 -10.77 5.68 -7.83
CA LEU A 208 -10.59 5.89 -9.27
C LEU A 208 -9.18 6.39 -9.60
N ALA A 209 -8.69 7.38 -8.84
CA ALA A 209 -7.37 7.95 -9.03
C ALA A 209 -6.25 6.94 -8.69
N SER A 210 -6.46 6.12 -7.65
CA SER A 210 -5.54 5.03 -7.31
C SER A 210 -5.47 3.98 -8.42
N ILE A 211 -6.62 3.54 -8.97
CA ILE A 211 -6.65 2.64 -10.14
C ILE A 211 -5.86 3.27 -11.30
N GLY A 212 -6.10 4.55 -11.60
CA GLY A 212 -5.40 5.27 -12.65
C GLY A 212 -3.87 5.25 -12.48
N VAL A 213 -3.38 5.43 -11.26
CA VAL A 213 -1.94 5.35 -10.96
C VAL A 213 -1.40 3.94 -11.14
N PHE A 214 -2.07 2.91 -10.59
CA PHE A 214 -1.62 1.53 -10.76
C PHE A 214 -1.63 1.09 -12.23
N LEU A 215 -2.64 1.48 -13.01
CA LEU A 215 -2.70 1.25 -14.45
C LEU A 215 -1.59 1.99 -15.21
N THR A 216 -1.30 3.25 -14.84
CA THR A 216 -0.19 4.02 -15.44
C THR A 216 1.16 3.35 -15.19
N ILE A 217 1.37 2.85 -13.97
CA ILE A 217 2.59 2.10 -13.62
C ILE A 217 2.64 0.80 -14.40
N LEU A 218 1.54 0.05 -14.41
CA LEU A 218 1.43 -1.20 -15.14
C LEU A 218 1.77 -1.00 -16.61
N TYR A 219 1.16 -0.02 -17.27
CA TYR A 219 1.43 0.35 -18.66
C TYR A 219 2.91 0.67 -18.88
N LYS A 220 3.51 1.48 -17.99
CA LYS A 220 4.93 1.84 -18.10
C LYS A 220 5.85 0.63 -17.90
N VAL A 221 5.51 -0.27 -16.98
CA VAL A 221 6.27 -1.49 -16.71
C VAL A 221 6.17 -2.46 -17.88
N THR A 222 4.96 -2.76 -18.36
CA THR A 222 4.75 -3.73 -19.45
C THR A 222 5.31 -3.24 -20.78
N ARG A 223 5.19 -1.94 -21.08
CA ARG A 223 5.78 -1.35 -22.29
C ARG A 223 7.30 -1.46 -22.30
N ASN A 224 7.96 -1.25 -21.16
CA ASN A 224 9.41 -1.39 -21.05
C ASN A 224 9.89 -2.86 -21.09
N VAL A 225 9.03 -3.81 -20.73
CA VAL A 225 9.33 -5.24 -20.85
C VAL A 225 9.25 -5.69 -22.31
N GLY A 226 8.22 -5.27 -23.05
CA GLY A 226 8.02 -5.66 -24.45
C GLY A 226 9.00 -5.01 -25.45
N SER A 227 9.77 -4.00 -25.02
CA SER A 227 10.82 -3.36 -25.82
C SER A 227 12.22 -3.98 -25.65
N LEU A 228 12.36 -4.94 -24.73
CA LEU A 228 13.61 -5.67 -24.44
C LEU A 228 13.58 -7.04 -25.11
#